data_AF-A0A366FLX2-F1
#
_entry.id   AF-A0A366FLX2-F1
#
_cell.length_a   1.000
_cell.length_b   1.000
_cell.length_c   1.000
_cell.angle_alpha   90.00
_cell.angle_beta   90.00
_cell.angle_gamma   90.00
#
_symmetry.space_group_name_H-M   'P 1'
#
loop_
_entity.id
_entity.type
_entity.pdbx_description
1 polymer ?
#
loop_
_entity_poly.entity_id
_entity_poly.type
_entity_poly.pdbx_seq_one_letter_code
_entity_poly.pdbx_strand_id
1 'polypeptide(L)' 'MSDWKVVYRDHLDCDRTSRSVPSKEAALNQAKCLYLQKRAEIYKIEGPDGAFLPREEVMRWLSVNRR' A
#
# COMPACT_ATOMS: atom_id res chain seq x y z
N MET A 1 -1.69 16.25 9.86
CA MET A 1 -2.70 15.28 9.40
C MET A 1 -1.98 13.95 9.22
N SER A 2 -2.55 12.87 9.75
CA SER A 2 -1.90 11.56 9.74
C SER A 2 -2.10 10.88 8.40
N ASP A 3 -1.27 11.23 7.42
CA ASP A 3 -1.45 10.81 6.04
C ASP A 3 -0.65 9.55 5.73
N TRP A 4 -1.36 8.48 5.41
CA TRP A 4 -0.81 7.21 4.94
C TRP A 4 -0.88 7.13 3.42
N LYS A 5 0.12 6.52 2.78
CA LYS A 5 0.21 6.38 1.32
C LYS A 5 0.87 5.05 0.95
N VAL A 6 0.40 4.45 -0.14
CA VAL A 6 0.94 3.20 -0.67
C VAL A 6 1.94 3.54 -1.76
N VAL A 7 3.16 3.02 -1.65
CA VAL A 7 4.18 3.10 -2.70
C VAL A 7 4.18 1.78 -3.45
N TYR A 8 3.96 1.85 -4.76
CA TYR A 8 3.79 0.68 -5.61
C TYR A 8 4.33 0.94 -7.02
N ARG A 9 4.64 -0.11 -7.74
CA ARG A 9 4.90 -0.08 -9.17
C ARG A 9 3.68 -0.53 -9.93
N ASP A 10 3.28 0.24 -10.94
CA ASP A 10 2.14 -0.11 -11.79
C ASP A 10 2.53 -1.10 -12.90
N HIS A 11 1.57 -1.48 -13.73
CA HIS A 11 1.75 -2.41 -14.85
C HIS A 11 2.59 -1.84 -16.01
N LEU A 12 2.94 -0.55 -15.97
CA LEU A 12 3.82 0.11 -16.94
C LEU A 12 5.26 0.22 -16.40
N ASP A 13 5.58 -0.54 -15.36
CA ASP A 13 6.87 -0.54 -14.67
C ASP A 13 7.23 0.84 -14.08
N CYS A 14 6.21 1.67 -13.78
CA CYS A 14 6.39 3.01 -13.23
C CYS A 14 6.12 3.04 -11.73
N ASP A 15 7.05 3.61 -10.96
CA ASP A 15 6.88 3.83 -9.54
C ASP A 15 5.84 4.94 -9.28
N ARG A 16 4.83 4.62 -8.47
CA ARG A 16 3.74 5.52 -8.10
C ARG A 16 3.49 5.52 -6.60
N THR A 17 2.92 6.62 -6.15
CA THR A 17 2.39 6.76 -4.80
C THR A 17 0.88 6.93 -4.88
N SER A 18 0.14 6.26 -4.00
CA SER A 18 -1.31 6.42 -3.91
C SER A 18 -1.70 7.79 -3.36
N ARG A 19 -3.00 8.11 -3.43
CA ARG A 19 -3.54 9.23 -2.65
C ARG A 19 -3.32 9.00 -1.16
N SER A 20 -3.11 10.09 -0.42
CA SER A 20 -3.07 10.08 1.04
C SER A 20 -4.41 9.66 1.63
N VAL A 21 -4.37 8.82 2.66
CA VAL A 21 -5.53 8.34 3.42
C VAL A 21 -5.29 8.49 4.91
N PRO A 22 -6.34 8.72 5.73
CA PRO A 22 -6.17 9.13 7.12
C PRO A 22 -5.77 8.00 8.09
N SER A 23 -5.66 6.75 7.64
CA SER A 23 -5.37 5.61 8.52
C SER A 23 -4.55 4.49 7.86
N LYS A 24 -3.80 3.75 8.70
CA LYS A 24 -3.06 2.54 8.32
C LYS A 24 -3.97 1.52 7.64
N GLU A 25 -5.16 1.31 8.18
CA GLU A 25 -6.12 0.34 7.67
C GLU A 25 -6.70 0.75 6.31
N ALA A 26 -6.99 2.04 6.10
CA ALA A 26 -7.38 2.55 4.78
C ALA A 26 -6.27 2.35 3.75
N ALA A 27 -5.00 2.56 4.14
CA ALA A 27 -3.86 2.35 3.25
C ALA A 27 -3.65 0.86 2.91
N LEU A 28 -3.83 -0.04 3.88
CA LEU A 28 -3.79 -1.49 3.66
C LEU A 28 -4.92 -1.95 2.74
N ASN A 29 -6.14 -1.43 2.91
CA ASN A 29 -7.25 -1.70 1.99
C ASN A 29 -6.96 -1.16 0.58
N GLN A 30 -6.35 0.01 0.46
CA GLN A 30 -5.95 0.55 -0.84
C GLN A 30 -4.85 -0.31 -1.50
N ALA A 31 -3.88 -0.78 -0.73
CA ALA A 31 -2.87 -1.73 -1.19
C ALA A 31 -3.51 -3.05 -1.67
N LYS A 32 -4.55 -3.55 -0.98
CA LYS A 32 -5.33 -4.73 -1.40
C LYS A 32 -6.00 -4.49 -2.74
N CYS A 33 -6.68 -3.37 -2.91
CA CYS A 33 -7.33 -3.04 -4.18
C CYS A 33 -6.31 -2.95 -5.33
N LEU A 34 -5.16 -2.30 -5.10
CA LEU A 34 -4.09 -2.19 -6.11
C LEU A 34 -3.51 -3.55 -6.49
N TYR A 35 -3.22 -4.40 -5.51
CA TYR A 35 -2.71 -5.74 -5.71
C TYR A 35 -3.69 -6.62 -6.51
N LEU A 36 -4.99 -6.56 -6.17
CA LEU A 36 -6.02 -7.37 -6.83
C LEU A 36 -6.40 -6.86 -8.23
N GLN A 37 -6.53 -5.54 -8.41
CA GLN A 37 -7.09 -4.96 -9.64
C GLN A 37 -6.06 -4.58 -10.69
N LYS A 38 -4.88 -4.10 -10.27
CA LYS A 38 -3.93 -3.42 -11.17
C LYS A 38 -2.66 -4.20 -11.45
N ARG A 39 -2.54 -5.42 -10.91
CA ARG A 39 -1.28 -6.20 -10.91
C ARG A 39 -0.10 -5.34 -10.45
N ALA A 40 -0.35 -4.42 -9.52
CA ALA A 40 0.67 -3.53 -9.00
C ALA A 40 1.58 -4.29 -8.04
N GLU A 41 2.89 -4.07 -8.13
CA GLU A 41 3.83 -4.53 -7.12
C GLU A 41 3.88 -3.50 -5.99
N ILE A 42 3.47 -3.90 -4.79
CA ILE A 42 3.50 -3.03 -3.61
C ILE A 42 4.90 -3.09 -2.98
N TYR A 43 5.52 -1.94 -2.72
CA TYR A 43 6.82 -1.87 -2.03
C TYR A 43 6.70 -1.59 -0.55
N LYS A 44 5.91 -0.58 -0.18
CA LYS A 44 5.77 -0.15 1.21
C LYS A 44 4.52 0.69 1.36
N ILE A 45 4.09 0.85 2.60
CA ILE A 45 3.12 1.89 2.97
C ILE A 45 3.85 2.88 3.85
N GLU A 46 3.89 4.15 3.46
CA GLU A 46 4.40 5.21 4.31
C GLU A 46 3.25 5.77 5.14
N GLY A 47 3.49 5.96 6.43
CA GLY A 47 2.60 6.59 7.38
C GLY A 47 3.12 7.98 7.78
N PRO A 48 2.43 8.63 8.73
CA PRO A 48 2.87 9.89 9.30
C PRO A 48 4.22 9.77 9.99
N ASP A 49 4.91 10.90 10.14
CA ASP A 49 6.16 11.03 10.92
C ASP A 49 7.30 10.11 10.45
N GLY A 50 7.26 9.70 9.17
CA GLY A 50 8.28 8.82 8.58
C GLY A 50 8.11 7.35 8.94
N ALA A 51 7.02 6.96 9.63
CA ALA A 51 6.68 5.57 9.82
C ALA A 51 6.47 4.89 8.46
N PHE A 52 6.85 3.61 8.34
CA PHE A 52 6.49 2.84 7.16
C PHE A 52 6.29 1.37 7.51
N LEU A 53 5.44 0.72 6.72
CA LEU A 53 5.25 -0.72 6.74
C LEU A 53 6.07 -1.32 5.61
N PRO A 54 7.00 -2.21 5.91
CA PRO A 54 7.81 -2.86 4.89
C PRO A 54 6.95 -3.80 4.05
N ARG A 55 7.43 -4.11 2.85
CA ARG A 55 6.76 -4.98 1.87
C ARG A 55 6.26 -6.27 2.51
N GLU A 56 7.10 -6.91 3.33
CA GLU A 56 6.82 -8.21 3.92
C GLU A 56 5.62 -8.16 4.88
N GLU A 57 5.48 -7.07 5.65
CA GLU A 57 4.33 -6.88 6.54
C GLU A 57 3.07 -6.63 5.73
N VAL A 58 3.15 -5.79 4.70
CA VAL A 58 2.02 -5.50 3.81
C VAL A 58 1.57 -6.77 3.09
N MET A 59 2.49 -7.51 2.49
CA MET A 59 2.19 -8.76 1.77
C MET A 59 1.66 -9.84 2.72
N ARG A 60 2.17 -9.93 3.95
CA ARG A 60 1.62 -10.83 4.99
C ARG A 60 0.17 -10.45 5.30
N TRP A 61 -0.11 -9.18 5.56
CA TRP A 61 -1.47 -8.72 5.82
C TRP A 61 -2.40 -8.99 4.63
N LEU A 62 -1.95 -8.69 3.40
CA LEU A 62 -2.69 -8.96 2.16
C LEU A 62 -3.00 -10.45 1.97
N SER A 63 -2.05 -11.33 2.31
CA SER A 63 -2.24 -12.78 2.19
C SER A 63 -3.33 -13.31 3.12
N VAL A 64 -3.43 -12.75 4.33
CA VAL A 64 -4.46 -13.12 5.32
C VAL A 64 -5.82 -12.52 4.94
N ASN A 65 -5.84 -11.30 4.42
CA ASN A 65 -7.06 -10.54 4.12
C ASN A 65 -7.46 -10.62 2.64
N ARG A 66 -7.04 -11.65 1.91
CA ARG A 66 -7.26 -11.78 0.46
C ARG A 66 -8.70 -12.19 0.09
N ARG A 67 -9.49 -12.64 1.06
CA ARG A 67 -10.90 -13.02 0.89
C ARG A 67 -11.82 -11.80 0.75
#